data_AF-A0A163CZ55-F1
#
_entry.id   AF-A0A163CZ55-F1
#
_cell.length_a   1.000
_cell.length_b   1.000
_cell.length_c   1.000
_cell.angle_alpha   90.00
_cell.angle_beta   90.00
_cell.angle_gamma   90.00
#
_symmetry.space_group_name_H-M   'P 1'
#
loop_
_entity.id
_entity.type
_entity.pdbx_description
1 polymer ?
#
loop_
_entity_poly.entity_id
_entity_poly.type
_entity_poly.pdbx_seq_one_letter_code
_entity_poly.pdbx_strand_id
1 'polypeptide(L)'
;MFARLLGFAAAVLLLLLPLQPSWAIMNHSQQVLVNADFSNQDLRGDTFNLANLREANLSGSDLEGSTLFGAKLHDANLSNTNLRDSTLDSAIFDGTDLTNAVLEDAFAFNTRFKNVTITGADFTNVPLRGDALTTLCEVAEGTNPITGRNTADSLGCR
;
A
#
# COMPACT_ATOMS: atom_id res chain seq x y z
N MET A 1 67.44 -9.06 -17.08
CA MET A 1 66.45 -9.64 -18.02
C MET A 1 65.08 -9.21 -17.55
N PHE A 2 64.39 -8.42 -18.36
CA PHE A 2 63.15 -7.73 -18.03
C PHE A 2 61.98 -8.69 -17.76
N ALA A 3 61.21 -8.43 -16.71
CA ALA A 3 59.78 -8.74 -16.67
C ALA A 3 59.06 -7.60 -15.94
N ARG A 4 58.04 -7.07 -16.60
CA ARG A 4 57.49 -5.72 -16.45
C ARG A 4 56.57 -5.58 -15.23
N LEU A 5 56.53 -4.36 -14.68
CA LEU A 5 55.41 -3.86 -13.89
C LEU A 5 54.11 -3.94 -14.70
N LEU A 6 53.08 -4.55 -14.13
CA LEU A 6 51.69 -4.10 -14.23
C LEU A 6 51.22 -3.97 -12.77
N GLY A 7 50.83 -2.82 -12.23
CA GLY A 7 50.01 -1.78 -12.83
C GLY A 7 48.63 -1.88 -12.18
N PHE A 8 48.39 -1.02 -11.18
CA PHE A 8 47.11 -0.78 -10.50
C PHE A 8 45.89 -0.89 -11.44
N ALA A 9 44.89 -1.70 -11.07
CA ALA A 9 43.46 -1.40 -11.27
C ALA A 9 42.58 -2.59 -10.82
N ALA A 10 42.42 -2.79 -9.51
CA ALA A 10 41.34 -3.65 -8.97
C ALA A 10 40.36 -2.83 -8.11
N ALA A 11 40.17 -1.54 -8.45
CA ALA A 11 39.33 -0.61 -7.70
C ALA A 11 38.27 0.12 -8.54
N VAL A 12 37.96 -0.36 -9.75
CA VAL A 12 36.94 0.28 -10.62
C VAL A 12 36.02 -0.77 -11.25
N LEU A 13 35.35 -1.57 -10.41
CA LEU A 13 34.19 -2.34 -10.83
C LEU A 13 33.05 -2.20 -9.82
N LEU A 14 32.79 -0.95 -9.41
CA LEU A 14 31.70 -0.56 -8.50
C LEU A 14 30.95 0.70 -8.98
N LEU A 15 31.10 1.06 -10.26
CA LEU A 15 30.53 2.30 -10.84
C LEU A 15 29.61 2.05 -12.05
N LEU A 16 29.20 0.81 -12.31
CA LEU A 16 28.35 0.44 -13.46
C LEU A 16 27.08 -0.33 -13.05
N LEU A 17 26.69 -0.31 -11.78
CA LEU A 17 25.31 -0.63 -11.48
C LEU A 17 24.49 0.57 -11.97
N PRO A 18 23.60 0.40 -12.96
CA PRO A 18 22.67 1.48 -13.31
C PRO A 18 22.00 1.89 -12.00
N LEU A 19 22.15 3.17 -11.63
CA LEU A 19 21.36 3.81 -10.59
C LEU A 19 19.90 3.48 -10.96
N GLN A 20 19.34 2.44 -10.34
CA GLN A 20 17.95 2.11 -10.57
C GLN A 20 17.21 3.37 -10.15
N PRO A 21 16.39 3.95 -11.04
CA PRO A 21 15.61 5.11 -10.66
C PRO A 21 14.83 4.77 -9.39
N SER A 22 14.70 5.74 -8.49
CA SER A 22 13.98 5.59 -7.21
C SER A 22 12.47 5.33 -7.35
N TRP A 23 12.00 5.06 -8.57
CA TRP A 23 10.63 4.69 -8.93
C TRP A 23 10.58 3.32 -9.63
N ALA A 24 11.62 2.49 -9.51
CA ALA A 24 11.58 1.14 -10.05
C ALA A 24 10.39 0.39 -9.43
N ILE A 25 9.35 0.17 -10.23
CA ILE A 25 8.17 -0.61 -9.83
C ILE A 25 8.66 -1.98 -9.37
N MET A 26 8.46 -2.27 -8.09
CA MET A 26 8.89 -3.52 -7.48
C MET A 26 7.78 -4.55 -7.48
N ASN A 27 8.20 -5.81 -7.55
CA ASN A 27 7.30 -6.95 -7.45
C ASN A 27 7.58 -7.73 -6.15
N HIS A 28 6.65 -7.60 -5.22
CA HIS A 28 6.57 -8.25 -3.93
C HIS A 28 5.54 -9.40 -3.89
N SER A 29 5.07 -9.86 -5.05
CA SER A 29 4.04 -10.90 -5.12
C SER A 29 4.46 -12.15 -4.37
N GLN A 30 3.52 -12.72 -3.60
CA GLN A 30 3.70 -13.96 -2.84
C GLN A 30 4.81 -13.93 -1.77
N GLN A 31 5.41 -12.77 -1.50
CA GLN A 31 6.44 -12.65 -0.46
C GLN A 31 5.84 -12.73 0.94
N VAL A 32 6.65 -13.16 1.91
CA VAL A 32 6.36 -13.08 3.34
C VAL A 32 7.02 -11.83 3.89
N LEU A 33 6.20 -10.80 4.12
CA LEU A 33 6.59 -9.45 4.52
C LEU A 33 5.94 -9.09 5.87
N VAL A 34 5.81 -10.09 6.74
CA VAL A 34 5.23 -9.91 8.08
C VAL A 34 6.13 -8.98 8.88
N ASN A 35 5.54 -7.97 9.54
CA ASN A 35 6.27 -6.94 10.28
C ASN A 35 7.25 -6.09 9.45
N ALA A 36 7.15 -6.11 8.11
CA ALA A 36 7.99 -5.28 7.26
C ALA A 36 7.65 -3.79 7.40
N ASP A 37 8.67 -2.93 7.28
CA ASP A 37 8.51 -1.48 7.33
C ASP A 37 8.64 -0.87 5.93
N PHE A 38 7.51 -0.35 5.46
CA PHE A 38 7.29 0.35 4.21
C PHE A 38 6.81 1.80 4.44
N SER A 39 6.90 2.30 5.68
CA SER A 39 6.36 3.61 6.00
C SER A 39 7.04 4.74 5.24
N ASN A 40 6.25 5.71 4.79
CA ASN A 40 6.69 6.90 4.04
C ASN A 40 7.45 6.60 2.74
N GLN A 41 7.28 5.41 2.16
CA GLN A 41 7.91 5.04 0.90
C GLN A 41 7.05 5.42 -0.32
N ASP A 42 7.70 5.68 -1.44
CA ASP A 42 7.07 5.74 -2.76
C ASP A 42 6.98 4.31 -3.31
N LEU A 43 5.77 3.78 -3.35
CA LEU A 43 5.42 2.41 -3.76
C LEU A 43 4.39 2.44 -4.90
N ARG A 44 4.37 3.54 -5.66
CA ARG A 44 3.41 3.73 -6.74
C ARG A 44 3.59 2.68 -7.81
N GLY A 45 2.49 2.03 -8.17
CA GLY A 45 2.48 0.94 -9.15
C GLY A 45 3.09 -0.39 -8.67
N ASP A 46 3.62 -0.47 -7.45
CA ASP A 46 4.22 -1.71 -6.94
C ASP A 46 3.19 -2.85 -6.86
N THR A 47 3.70 -4.08 -6.95
CA THR A 47 2.86 -5.29 -6.94
C THR A 47 3.07 -6.08 -5.65
N PHE A 48 2.03 -6.17 -4.82
CA PHE A 48 1.97 -6.96 -3.58
C PHE A 48 0.99 -8.15 -3.68
N ASN A 49 0.66 -8.59 -4.89
CA ASN A 49 -0.35 -9.63 -5.11
C ASN A 49 -0.05 -10.89 -4.31
N LEU A 50 -1.03 -11.36 -3.53
CA LEU A 50 -0.94 -12.55 -2.67
C LEU A 50 0.18 -12.49 -1.62
N ALA A 51 0.77 -11.31 -1.36
CA ALA A 51 1.78 -11.14 -0.33
C ALA A 51 1.18 -11.29 1.07
N ASN A 52 2.02 -11.73 2.02
CA ASN A 52 1.68 -11.75 3.44
C ASN A 52 2.29 -10.52 4.12
N LEU A 53 1.47 -9.48 4.29
CA LEU A 53 1.80 -8.17 4.88
C LEU A 53 1.21 -8.03 6.30
N ARG A 54 0.99 -9.15 7.01
CA ARG A 54 0.48 -9.09 8.39
C ARG A 54 1.39 -8.23 9.26
N GLU A 55 0.79 -7.34 10.06
CA GLU A 55 1.52 -6.44 10.97
C GLU A 55 2.54 -5.52 10.25
N ALA A 56 2.48 -5.41 8.92
CA ALA A 56 3.37 -4.53 8.18
C ALA A 56 3.01 -3.05 8.41
N ASN A 57 4.03 -2.19 8.43
CA ASN A 57 3.84 -0.75 8.53
C ASN A 57 3.96 -0.12 7.14
N LEU A 58 2.84 0.34 6.57
CA LEU A 58 2.74 1.04 5.30
C LEU A 58 2.29 2.50 5.50
N SER A 59 2.33 3.00 6.74
CA SER A 59 1.80 4.33 7.07
C SER A 59 2.52 5.44 6.29
N GLY A 60 1.74 6.40 5.81
CA GLY A 60 2.23 7.54 5.04
C GLY A 60 2.86 7.20 3.69
N SER A 61 2.80 5.93 3.24
CA SER A 61 3.32 5.54 1.92
C SER A 61 2.41 6.01 0.78
N ASP A 62 2.99 6.09 -0.41
CA ASP A 62 2.27 6.34 -1.65
C ASP A 62 2.13 5.04 -2.44
N LEU A 63 0.94 4.45 -2.43
CA LEU A 63 0.56 3.21 -3.09
C LEU A 63 -0.36 3.47 -4.30
N GLU A 64 -0.36 4.69 -4.85
CA GLU A 64 -1.19 5.04 -6.00
C GLU A 64 -0.94 4.08 -7.17
N GLY A 65 -2.02 3.54 -7.74
CA GLY A 65 -1.99 2.57 -8.84
C GLY A 65 -1.32 1.23 -8.52
N SER A 66 -0.96 0.96 -7.27
CA SER A 66 -0.40 -0.34 -6.85
C SER A 66 -1.45 -1.45 -6.90
N THR A 67 -1.00 -2.71 -6.86
CA THR A 67 -1.90 -3.87 -6.76
C THR A 67 -1.58 -4.71 -5.53
N LEU A 68 -2.57 -4.88 -4.66
CA LEU A 68 -2.56 -5.70 -3.46
C LEU A 68 -3.56 -6.86 -3.58
N PHE A 69 -3.86 -7.31 -4.80
CA PHE A 69 -4.85 -8.37 -5.07
C PHE A 69 -4.59 -9.59 -4.19
N GLY A 70 -5.58 -9.98 -3.38
CA GLY A 70 -5.50 -11.14 -2.50
C GLY A 70 -4.42 -11.07 -1.40
N ALA A 71 -3.83 -9.90 -1.15
CA ALA A 71 -2.83 -9.73 -0.09
C ALA A 71 -3.45 -9.88 1.31
N LYS A 72 -2.65 -10.35 2.27
CA LYS A 72 -3.05 -10.51 3.68
C LYS A 72 -2.46 -9.36 4.49
N LEU A 73 -3.29 -8.42 4.93
CA LEU A 73 -2.89 -7.21 5.67
C LEU A 73 -3.40 -7.23 7.12
N HIS A 74 -3.51 -8.41 7.74
CA HIS A 74 -4.11 -8.47 9.08
C HIS A 74 -3.27 -7.65 10.05
N ASP A 75 -3.92 -6.78 10.82
CA ASP A 75 -3.28 -5.88 11.80
C ASP A 75 -2.18 -4.98 11.19
N ALA A 76 -2.19 -4.74 9.88
CA ALA A 76 -1.26 -3.81 9.22
C ALA A 76 -1.64 -2.35 9.50
N ASN A 77 -0.67 -1.45 9.33
CA ASN A 77 -0.88 0.00 9.44
C ASN A 77 -0.81 0.65 8.05
N LEU A 78 -1.95 1.10 7.52
CA LEU A 78 -2.09 1.91 6.30
C LEU A 78 -2.60 3.32 6.61
N SER A 79 -2.33 3.83 7.82
CA SER A 79 -2.74 5.19 8.17
C SER A 79 -2.03 6.21 7.30
N ASN A 80 -2.76 7.23 6.84
CA ASN A 80 -2.29 8.33 6.00
C ASN A 80 -1.72 7.89 4.63
N THR A 81 -2.05 6.70 4.16
CA THR A 81 -1.56 6.15 2.90
C THR A 81 -2.38 6.66 1.70
N ASN A 82 -1.72 6.92 0.57
CA ASN A 82 -2.39 7.16 -0.71
C ASN A 82 -2.62 5.83 -1.43
N LEU A 83 -3.88 5.41 -1.56
CA LEU A 83 -4.30 4.16 -2.23
C LEU A 83 -5.13 4.45 -3.48
N ARG A 84 -5.05 5.67 -4.04
CA ARG A 84 -5.79 6.05 -5.24
C ARG A 84 -5.52 5.09 -6.38
N ASP A 85 -6.57 4.76 -7.14
CA ASP A 85 -6.49 3.87 -8.30
C ASP A 85 -5.89 2.47 -8.04
N SER A 86 -5.74 2.06 -6.76
CA SER A 86 -5.13 0.79 -6.41
C SER A 86 -6.10 -0.39 -6.61
N THR A 87 -5.55 -1.58 -6.87
CA THR A 87 -6.32 -2.82 -6.89
C THR A 87 -6.21 -3.53 -5.54
N LEU A 88 -7.31 -3.58 -4.79
CA LEU A 88 -7.41 -4.21 -3.47
C LEU A 88 -8.27 -5.49 -3.49
N ASP A 89 -8.85 -5.85 -4.64
CA ASP A 89 -9.80 -6.96 -4.74
C ASP A 89 -9.27 -8.25 -4.09
N SER A 90 -10.15 -8.91 -3.35
CA SER A 90 -9.88 -10.14 -2.61
C SER A 90 -8.84 -10.03 -1.48
N ALA A 91 -8.31 -8.83 -1.18
CA ALA A 91 -7.41 -8.63 -0.05
C ALA A 91 -8.14 -8.76 1.31
N ILE A 92 -7.36 -9.00 2.37
CA ILE A 92 -7.88 -9.16 3.73
C ILE A 92 -7.31 -8.07 4.64
N PHE A 93 -8.16 -7.13 5.04
CA PHE A 93 -7.85 -5.99 5.91
C PHE A 93 -8.33 -6.22 7.37
N ASP A 94 -8.39 -7.48 7.82
CA ASP A 94 -8.90 -7.78 9.17
C ASP A 94 -8.00 -7.13 10.24
N GLY A 95 -8.52 -6.19 11.03
CA GLY A 95 -7.75 -5.46 12.06
C GLY A 95 -6.88 -4.32 11.53
N THR A 96 -6.94 -4.01 10.23
CA THR A 96 -6.07 -2.99 9.62
C THR A 96 -6.46 -1.57 10.01
N ASP A 97 -5.46 -0.74 10.25
CA ASP A 97 -5.62 0.71 10.41
C ASP A 97 -5.58 1.41 9.04
N LEU A 98 -6.67 2.08 8.67
CA LEU A 98 -6.84 2.89 7.46
C LEU A 98 -7.11 4.36 7.80
N THR A 99 -6.82 4.82 9.03
CA THR A 99 -7.04 6.21 9.43
C THR A 99 -6.44 7.18 8.43
N ASN A 100 -7.24 8.12 7.93
CA ASN A 100 -6.86 9.12 6.91
C ASN A 100 -6.38 8.56 5.55
N ALA A 101 -6.48 7.25 5.30
CA ALA A 101 -6.12 6.69 4.00
C ALA A 101 -7.03 7.25 2.90
N VAL A 102 -6.48 7.46 1.70
CA VAL A 102 -7.27 7.90 0.54
C VAL A 102 -7.39 6.75 -0.45
N LEU A 103 -8.57 6.17 -0.58
CA LEU A 103 -8.86 5.04 -1.46
C LEU A 103 -9.65 5.48 -2.70
N GLU A 104 -9.68 6.76 -3.02
CA GLU A 104 -10.45 7.30 -4.15
C GLU A 104 -10.17 6.51 -5.44
N ASP A 105 -11.22 6.05 -6.10
CA ASP A 105 -11.19 5.21 -7.32
C ASP A 105 -10.49 3.83 -7.17
N ALA A 106 -10.16 3.38 -5.95
CA ALA A 106 -9.62 2.05 -5.72
C ALA A 106 -10.63 0.93 -6.02
N PHE A 107 -10.15 -0.20 -6.55
CA PHE A 107 -10.97 -1.38 -6.82
C PHE A 107 -10.90 -2.38 -5.65
N ALA A 108 -11.92 -2.38 -4.78
CA ALA A 108 -11.95 -3.16 -3.54
C ALA A 108 -13.13 -4.14 -3.43
N PHE A 109 -13.73 -4.58 -4.54
CA PHE A 109 -15.05 -5.23 -4.55
C PHE A 109 -15.15 -6.49 -3.67
N ASN A 110 -14.18 -7.41 -3.74
CA ASN A 110 -14.15 -8.62 -2.89
C ASN A 110 -13.26 -8.49 -1.64
N THR A 111 -12.85 -7.28 -1.29
CA THR A 111 -12.00 -7.03 -0.11
C THR A 111 -12.77 -7.32 1.17
N ARG A 112 -12.10 -7.90 2.16
CA ARG A 112 -12.65 -8.09 3.50
C ARG A 112 -12.20 -6.97 4.42
N PHE A 113 -13.15 -6.25 4.99
CA PHE A 113 -12.95 -5.25 6.04
C PHE A 113 -13.62 -5.74 7.32
N LYS A 114 -12.86 -6.30 8.26
CA LYS A 114 -13.38 -6.63 9.61
C LYS A 114 -12.53 -5.96 10.65
N ASN A 115 -13.14 -5.40 11.69
CA ASN A 115 -12.44 -4.74 12.80
C ASN A 115 -11.43 -3.68 12.30
N VAL A 116 -11.74 -3.00 11.20
CA VAL A 116 -10.89 -1.95 10.64
C VAL A 116 -11.10 -0.63 11.37
N THR A 117 -10.05 0.20 11.40
CA THR A 117 -10.17 1.60 11.78
C THR A 117 -10.18 2.44 10.52
N ILE A 118 -11.23 3.23 10.29
CA ILE A 118 -11.39 4.03 9.06
C ILE A 118 -11.64 5.51 9.34
N THR A 119 -11.39 6.00 10.55
CA THR A 119 -11.63 7.40 10.90
C THR A 119 -10.88 8.32 9.92
N GLY A 120 -11.61 9.19 9.23
CA GLY A 120 -11.05 10.08 8.22
C GLY A 120 -10.60 9.41 6.91
N ALA A 121 -10.86 8.12 6.68
CA ALA A 121 -10.58 7.49 5.39
C ALA A 121 -11.54 8.03 4.29
N ASP A 122 -11.08 8.08 3.04
CA ASP A 122 -11.89 8.51 1.89
C ASP A 122 -12.11 7.34 0.92
N PHE A 123 -13.37 6.94 0.75
CA PHE A 123 -13.80 5.85 -0.12
C PHE A 123 -14.55 6.34 -1.38
N THR A 124 -14.34 7.59 -1.77
CA THR A 124 -15.00 8.17 -2.95
C THR A 124 -14.82 7.27 -4.18
N ASN A 125 -15.92 6.94 -4.85
CA ASN A 125 -15.97 6.07 -6.03
C ASN A 125 -15.42 4.64 -5.83
N VAL A 126 -15.30 4.14 -4.59
CA VAL A 126 -14.88 2.75 -4.34
C VAL A 126 -16.09 1.81 -4.45
N PRO A 127 -16.15 0.91 -5.45
CA PRO A 127 -17.25 -0.04 -5.55
C PRO A 127 -17.13 -1.10 -4.46
N LEU A 128 -18.09 -1.12 -3.53
CA LEU A 128 -18.13 -2.05 -2.41
C LEU A 128 -19.33 -3.00 -2.53
N ARG A 129 -19.14 -4.23 -2.07
CA ARG A 129 -20.26 -5.13 -1.80
C ARG A 129 -21.10 -4.61 -0.62
N GLY A 130 -22.38 -4.96 -0.59
CA GLY A 130 -23.31 -4.50 0.44
C GLY A 130 -22.92 -4.88 1.86
N ASP A 131 -22.34 -6.06 2.08
CA ASP A 131 -21.87 -6.48 3.40
C ASP A 131 -20.63 -5.70 3.85
N ALA A 132 -19.66 -5.48 2.95
CA ALA A 132 -18.50 -4.63 3.24
C ALA A 132 -18.94 -3.19 3.55
N LEU A 133 -19.86 -2.63 2.75
CA LEU A 133 -20.40 -1.30 2.99
C LEU A 133 -21.11 -1.21 4.35
N THR A 134 -21.89 -2.23 4.72
CA THR A 134 -22.57 -2.29 6.03
C THR A 134 -21.54 -2.22 7.16
N THR A 135 -20.51 -3.07 7.13
CA THR A 135 -19.46 -3.08 8.15
C THR A 135 -18.70 -1.75 8.24
N LEU A 136 -18.39 -1.13 7.10
CA LEU A 136 -17.68 0.15 7.09
C LEU A 136 -18.56 1.28 7.64
N CYS A 137 -19.85 1.33 7.26
CA CYS A 137 -20.76 2.36 7.74
C CYS A 137 -21.03 2.30 9.26
N GLU A 138 -20.88 1.13 9.90
CA GLU A 138 -21.01 1.00 11.36
C GLU A 138 -19.94 1.78 12.15
N VAL A 139 -18.79 2.01 11.53
CA VAL A 139 -17.61 2.65 12.17
C VAL A 139 -17.15 3.91 11.43
N ALA A 140 -17.90 4.39 10.44
CA ALA A 140 -17.52 5.52 9.62
C ALA A 140 -17.67 6.85 10.37
N GLU A 141 -16.54 7.52 10.61
CA GLU A 141 -16.51 8.84 11.24
C GLU A 141 -15.31 9.66 10.75
N GLY A 142 -15.34 10.96 11.02
CA GLY A 142 -14.25 11.88 10.69
C GLY A 142 -14.26 12.41 9.26
N THR A 143 -13.25 13.22 8.96
CA THR A 143 -13.07 13.90 7.68
C THR A 143 -11.63 13.71 7.26
N ASN A 144 -11.41 13.30 6.02
CA ASN A 144 -10.07 13.10 5.50
C ASN A 144 -9.33 14.44 5.44
N PRO A 145 -8.12 14.55 6.04
CA PRO A 145 -7.39 15.82 6.11
C PRO A 145 -6.80 16.25 4.76
N ILE A 146 -6.70 15.34 3.78
CA ILE A 146 -6.15 15.61 2.46
C ILE A 146 -7.24 16.00 1.47
N THR A 147 -8.35 15.26 1.44
CA THR A 147 -9.44 15.50 0.47
C THR A 147 -10.56 16.39 1.00
N GLY A 148 -10.65 16.55 2.33
CA GLY A 148 -11.71 17.30 3.00
C GLY A 148 -13.08 16.60 2.99
N ARG A 149 -13.16 15.36 2.50
CA ARG A 149 -14.41 14.60 2.45
C ARG A 149 -14.67 13.87 3.76
N ASN A 150 -15.93 13.88 4.20
CA ASN A 150 -16.35 13.07 5.34
C ASN A 150 -16.35 11.58 4.96
N THR A 151 -15.89 10.72 5.87
CA THR A 151 -15.77 9.28 5.63
C THR A 151 -17.12 8.62 5.35
N ALA A 152 -18.15 8.91 6.14
CA ALA A 152 -19.50 8.34 5.96
C ALA A 152 -20.15 8.82 4.65
N ASP A 153 -19.96 10.09 4.29
CA ASP A 153 -20.44 10.65 3.03
C ASP A 153 -19.75 9.99 1.82
N SER A 154 -18.42 9.77 1.89
CA SER A 154 -17.65 9.12 0.82
C SER A 154 -18.08 7.67 0.56
N LEU A 155 -18.57 7.00 1.61
CA LEU A 155 -19.14 5.65 1.54
C LEU A 155 -20.61 5.64 1.10
N GLY A 156 -21.29 6.79 1.12
CA GLY A 156 -22.74 6.86 0.88
C GLY A 156 -23.58 6.18 1.96
N CYS A 157 -23.11 6.20 3.22
CA CYS A 157 -23.87 5.70 4.36
C CYS A 157 -25.19 6.49 4.50
N ARG A 158 -26.27 5.81 4.93
CA ARG A 158 -27.61 6.39 5.09
C ARG A 158 -28.07 6.34 6.54
#